data_AF-A0AAD4EY56-F1
#
_entry.id   AF-A0AAD4EY56-F1
#
_cell.length_a   1.000
_cell.length_b   1.000
_cell.length_c   1.000
_cell.angle_alpha   90.00
_cell.angle_beta   90.00
_cell.angle_gamma   90.00
#
_symmetry.space_group_name_H-M   'P 1'
#
loop_
_entity.id
_entity.type
_entity.pdbx_description
1 polymer ?
#
loop_
_entity_poly.entity_id
_entity_poly.type
_entity_poly.pdbx_seq_one_letter_code
_entity_poly.pdbx_strand_id
1 'polypeptide(L)'
;MAVNVISSPLEDDGYTSSDSSSGERLGPGDWQLHQIRTRSYATKSTLRQYWHAGPQGKLKAHENGDRSKDKDEREHDIEHQIFMDSGQWRRYTNYDFDLRLGDIQQVMVAKENTLVVLIHKEGNDGPDQEQRGHIMAQFKRRRTKKRFLHFLQKQGLTIMQSDP
;
A
#
# COMPACT_ATOMS: atom_id res chain seq x y z
N MET A 1 23.76 -0.71 -10.59
CA MET A 1 22.48 -0.19 -11.14
C MET A 1 22.30 1.22 -10.63
N ALA A 2 22.10 2.19 -11.52
CA ALA A 2 21.77 3.55 -11.10
C ALA A 2 20.30 3.57 -10.67
N VAL A 3 20.01 4.23 -9.55
CA VAL A 3 18.65 4.49 -9.06
C VAL A 3 18.46 5.99 -9.08
N ASN A 4 17.40 6.46 -9.73
CA ASN A 4 17.09 7.87 -9.85
C ASN A 4 15.90 8.21 -8.97
N VAL A 5 16.01 9.27 -8.16
CA VAL A 5 14.89 9.79 -7.38
C VAL A 5 13.90 10.45 -8.34
N ILE A 6 12.64 10.06 -8.27
CA ILE A 6 11.58 10.73 -9.03
C ILE A 6 11.25 12.05 -8.32
N SER A 7 11.76 13.16 -8.85
CA SER A 7 11.58 14.51 -8.28
C SER A 7 10.36 15.25 -8.84
N SER A 8 9.87 14.88 -10.03
CA SER A 8 8.65 15.45 -10.61
C SER A 8 7.38 14.83 -9.99
N PRO A 9 6.28 15.59 -9.86
CA PRO A 9 5.02 15.03 -9.40
C PRO A 9 4.58 13.92 -10.37
N LEU A 10 4.27 12.74 -9.84
CA LEU A 10 3.63 11.71 -10.63
C LEU A 10 2.21 12.15 -10.98
N GLU A 11 1.90 12.30 -12.26
CA GLU A 11 0.55 12.70 -12.70
C GLU A 11 -0.50 11.64 -12.34
N ASP A 12 -1.64 12.11 -11.84
CA ASP A 12 -2.81 11.28 -11.54
C ASP A 12 -3.72 11.19 -12.77
N ASP A 13 -3.79 10.00 -13.37
CA ASP A 13 -4.67 9.70 -14.51
C ASP A 13 -6.14 9.45 -14.08
N GLY A 14 -6.49 9.71 -12.83
CA GLY A 14 -7.83 9.54 -12.26
C GLY A 14 -8.18 8.08 -11.88
N TYR A 15 -9.37 7.88 -11.30
CA TYR A 15 -9.86 6.58 -10.83
C TYR A 15 -11.21 6.22 -11.44
N THR A 16 -11.50 4.91 -11.49
CA THR A 16 -12.85 4.45 -11.84
C THR A 16 -13.70 4.53 -10.58
N SER A 17 -14.85 5.18 -10.67
CA SER A 17 -15.73 5.41 -9.51
C SER A 17 -16.32 4.15 -8.90
N SER A 18 -16.26 2.99 -9.59
CA SER A 18 -16.83 1.73 -9.12
C SER A 18 -15.94 0.52 -9.45
N ASP A 19 -15.91 -0.47 -8.56
CA ASP A 19 -15.31 -1.78 -8.85
C ASP A 19 -16.18 -2.51 -9.87
N SER A 20 -15.56 -3.01 -10.94
CA SER A 20 -16.28 -3.59 -12.08
C SER A 20 -17.04 -4.87 -11.74
N SER A 21 -16.88 -5.41 -10.55
CA SER A 21 -17.39 -6.73 -10.21
C SER A 21 -18.18 -6.77 -8.91
N SER A 22 -17.92 -5.90 -7.93
CA SER A 22 -18.81 -5.69 -6.77
C SER A 22 -19.78 -4.53 -6.98
N GLY A 23 -19.52 -3.64 -7.94
CA GLY A 23 -20.29 -2.41 -8.15
C GLY A 23 -20.06 -1.33 -7.08
N GLU A 24 -19.25 -1.63 -6.06
CA GLU A 24 -19.00 -0.73 -4.94
C GLU A 24 -18.18 0.48 -5.36
N ARG A 25 -18.46 1.62 -4.72
CA ARG A 25 -17.84 2.89 -5.06
C ARG A 25 -16.38 2.88 -4.61
N LEU A 26 -15.46 2.93 -5.57
CA LEU A 26 -14.05 3.13 -5.27
C LEU A 26 -13.79 4.61 -5.06
N GLY A 27 -13.01 4.94 -4.05
CA GLY A 27 -12.55 6.28 -3.75
C GLY A 27 -11.10 6.53 -4.17
N PRO A 28 -10.62 7.78 -4.01
CA PRO A 28 -9.23 8.15 -4.26
C PRO A 28 -8.20 7.36 -3.45
N GLY A 29 -8.58 6.81 -2.29
CA GLY A 29 -7.74 5.99 -1.41
C GLY A 29 -7.76 4.49 -1.70
N ASP A 30 -8.40 4.06 -2.80
CA ASP A 30 -8.51 2.65 -3.17
C ASP A 30 -7.52 2.25 -4.26
N TRP A 31 -6.70 1.24 -3.96
CA TRP A 31 -5.73 0.69 -4.91
C TRP A 31 -5.79 -0.83 -5.02
N GLN A 32 -6.38 -1.30 -6.12
CA GLN A 32 -6.47 -2.72 -6.45
C GLN A 32 -5.10 -3.34 -6.71
N LEU A 33 -4.82 -4.41 -5.97
CA LEU A 33 -3.62 -5.22 -6.13
C LEU A 33 -3.95 -6.51 -6.89
N HIS A 34 -2.98 -6.99 -7.66
CA HIS A 34 -3.00 -8.33 -8.23
C HIS A 34 -2.43 -9.36 -7.26
N GLN A 35 -1.31 -9.04 -6.62
CA GLN A 35 -0.66 -9.87 -5.62
C GLN A 35 0.20 -9.00 -4.70
N ILE A 36 0.32 -9.41 -3.45
CA ILE A 36 1.26 -8.82 -2.50
C ILE A 36 2.07 -9.94 -1.84
N ARG A 37 3.36 -9.69 -1.61
CA ARG A 37 4.27 -10.66 -1.03
C ARG A 37 5.40 -10.02 -0.23
N THR A 38 5.94 -10.79 0.71
CA THR A 38 7.23 -10.57 1.35
C THR A 38 8.20 -11.66 0.88
N ARG A 39 9.34 -11.81 1.56
CA ARG A 39 10.26 -12.93 1.33
C ARG A 39 9.61 -14.29 1.60
N SER A 40 8.74 -14.38 2.61
CA SER A 40 8.22 -15.64 3.13
C SER A 40 6.72 -15.85 2.89
N TYR A 41 5.98 -14.78 2.56
CA TYR A 41 4.53 -14.83 2.42
C TYR A 41 4.08 -14.23 1.09
N ALA A 42 3.00 -14.75 0.52
CA ALA A 42 2.37 -14.19 -0.67
C ALA A 42 0.86 -14.44 -0.66
N THR A 43 0.08 -13.47 -1.13
CA THR A 43 -1.34 -13.67 -1.37
C THR A 43 -1.59 -14.46 -2.65
N LYS A 44 -2.75 -15.09 -2.76
CA LYS A 44 -3.19 -15.69 -4.03
C LYS A 44 -3.57 -14.58 -5.00
N SER A 45 -3.14 -14.70 -6.26
CA SER A 45 -3.42 -13.73 -7.32
C SER A 45 -4.88 -13.73 -7.80
N THR A 46 -5.65 -14.75 -7.39
CA THR A 46 -7.09 -14.88 -7.63
C THR A 46 -7.93 -14.06 -6.64
N LEU A 47 -7.36 -13.64 -5.50
CA LEU A 47 -8.07 -12.80 -4.55
C LEU A 47 -8.32 -11.41 -5.14
N ARG A 48 -9.54 -10.92 -4.98
CA ARG A 48 -9.82 -9.50 -5.17
C ARG A 48 -9.39 -8.78 -3.91
N GLN A 49 -8.31 -8.01 -4.03
CA GLN A 49 -7.63 -7.45 -2.88
C GLN A 49 -7.18 -6.02 -3.15
N TYR A 50 -7.27 -5.18 -2.13
CA TYR A 50 -7.05 -3.75 -2.22
C TYR A 50 -6.20 -3.30 -1.04
N TRP A 51 -5.40 -2.28 -1.30
CA TRP A 51 -5.00 -1.36 -0.26
C TRP A 51 -6.00 -0.22 -0.17
N HIS A 52 -6.44 0.08 1.04
CA HIS A 52 -7.44 1.11 1.35
C HIS A 52 -6.87 2.09 2.38
N ALA A 53 -6.64 3.34 1.96
CA ALA A 53 -6.46 4.44 2.89
C ALA A 53 -7.83 4.95 3.37
N GLY A 54 -7.88 5.60 4.53
CA GLY A 54 -9.11 6.17 5.09
C GLY A 54 -9.87 7.10 4.11
N PRO A 55 -11.11 7.50 4.47
CA PRO A 55 -12.02 8.19 3.56
C PRO A 55 -11.38 9.33 2.77
N GLN A 56 -11.58 9.34 1.45
CA GLN A 56 -10.98 10.30 0.50
C GLN A 56 -9.45 10.25 0.40
N GLY A 57 -8.80 9.16 0.81
CA GLY A 57 -7.34 9.08 0.85
C GLY A 57 -6.75 9.94 1.97
N LYS A 58 -7.50 10.16 3.06
CA LYS A 58 -6.96 10.76 4.27
C LYS A 58 -6.41 9.65 5.15
N LEU A 59 -5.20 9.86 5.67
CA LEU A 59 -4.68 9.04 6.74
C LEU A 59 -5.58 9.19 7.97
N LYS A 60 -5.72 8.13 8.76
CA LYS A 60 -6.43 8.21 10.03
C LYS A 60 -5.67 9.20 10.92
N ALA A 61 -6.39 10.15 11.50
CA ALA A 61 -5.76 11.13 12.36
C ALA A 61 -5.37 10.44 13.65
N HIS A 62 -4.07 10.46 14.00
CA HIS A 62 -3.66 10.24 15.38
C HIS A 62 -4.33 11.34 16.22
N GLU A 63 -5.37 11.01 16.98
CA GLU A 63 -5.97 11.98 17.89
C GLU A 63 -4.88 12.46 18.86
N ASN A 64 -4.73 13.79 18.96
CA ASN A 64 -3.76 14.45 19.82
C ASN A 64 -4.07 14.15 21.30
N GLY A 65 -3.47 13.10 21.85
CA GLY A 65 -3.61 12.79 23.26
C GLY A 65 -2.82 11.56 23.66
N ASP A 66 -1.62 11.79 24.18
CA ASP A 66 -0.78 10.80 24.86
C ASP A 66 -0.01 9.80 23.97
N ARG A 67 1.21 10.20 23.58
CA ARG A 67 2.22 9.34 22.91
C ARG A 67 2.74 8.19 23.79
N SER A 68 2.19 8.00 25.00
CA SER A 68 2.63 6.96 25.95
C SER A 68 1.71 5.76 26.09
N LYS A 69 0.54 5.74 25.44
CA LYS A 69 -0.31 4.55 25.43
C LYS A 69 -0.03 3.71 24.19
N ASP A 70 0.55 2.54 24.46
CA ASP A 70 0.60 1.33 23.65
C ASP A 70 1.23 1.43 22.25
N LYS A 71 2.49 0.98 22.17
CA LYS A 71 3.22 0.65 20.92
C LYS A 71 2.44 -0.28 19.97
N ASP A 72 1.38 -0.92 20.47
CA ASP A 72 0.56 -1.90 19.75
C ASP A 72 -0.54 -1.25 18.88
N GLU A 73 -0.91 0.01 19.12
CA GLU A 73 -1.87 0.76 18.30
C GLU A 73 -1.16 1.69 17.30
N ARG A 74 -0.13 1.18 16.59
CA ARG A 74 0.25 1.80 15.32
C ARG A 74 -0.88 1.59 14.33
N GLU A 75 -1.88 2.47 14.42
CA GLU A 75 -3.05 2.52 13.55
C GLU A 75 -2.55 2.47 12.11
N HIS A 76 -3.01 1.47 11.37
CA HIS A 76 -2.55 1.25 10.00
C HIS A 76 -2.98 2.43 9.13
N ASP A 77 -2.01 3.06 8.47
CA ASP A 77 -2.26 4.15 7.52
C ASP A 77 -3.06 3.66 6.31
N ILE A 78 -2.76 2.43 5.88
CA ILE A 78 -3.37 1.77 4.73
C ILE A 78 -3.64 0.31 5.06
N GLU A 79 -4.91 -0.09 5.01
CA GLU A 79 -5.34 -1.45 5.32
C GLU A 79 -5.36 -2.34 4.07
N HIS A 80 -4.92 -3.59 4.21
CA HIS A 80 -5.07 -4.63 3.20
C HIS A 80 -6.41 -5.35 3.40
N GLN A 81 -7.28 -5.20 2.41
CA GLN A 81 -8.63 -5.77 2.43
C GLN A 81 -8.82 -6.72 1.26
N ILE A 82 -9.61 -7.77 1.47
CA ILE A 82 -10.04 -8.74 0.47
C ILE A 82 -11.56 -8.74 0.35
N PHE A 83 -12.03 -8.94 -0.88
CA PHE A 83 -13.44 -9.16 -1.15
C PHE A 83 -13.75 -10.65 -1.05
N MET A 84 -14.70 -10.98 -0.18
CA MET A 84 -15.12 -12.35 0.09
C MET A 84 -16.25 -12.76 -0.88
N ASP A 85 -16.38 -14.07 -1.12
CA ASP A 85 -17.48 -14.62 -1.92
C ASP A 85 -18.87 -14.30 -1.31
N SER A 86 -18.92 -14.02 0.00
CA SER A 86 -20.11 -13.54 0.70
C SER A 86 -20.54 -12.12 0.33
N GLY A 87 -19.83 -11.45 -0.58
CA GLY A 87 -20.12 -10.08 -1.01
C GLY A 87 -19.65 -9.01 -0.04
N GLN A 88 -18.74 -9.34 0.88
CA GLN A 88 -18.27 -8.43 1.93
C GLN A 88 -16.77 -8.16 1.79
N TRP A 89 -16.35 -6.92 2.03
CA TRP A 89 -14.95 -6.59 2.29
C TRP A 89 -14.56 -6.99 3.71
N ARG A 90 -13.36 -7.56 3.84
CA ARG A 90 -12.76 -7.86 5.13
C ARG A 90 -11.28 -7.56 5.10
N ARG A 91 -10.73 -7.20 6.25
CA ARG A 91 -9.29 -7.15 6.45
C ARG A 91 -8.67 -8.52 6.22
N TYR A 92 -7.53 -8.56 5.55
CA TYR A 92 -6.77 -9.79 5.36
C TYR A 92 -6.01 -10.14 6.64
N THR A 93 -6.19 -11.36 7.15
CA THR A 93 -5.65 -11.76 8.47
C THR A 93 -4.58 -12.85 8.41
N ASN A 94 -4.34 -13.47 7.25
CA ASN A 94 -3.36 -14.57 7.17
C ASN A 94 -1.90 -14.06 7.27
N TYR A 95 -1.67 -12.77 7.04
CA TYR A 95 -0.39 -12.08 7.20
C TYR A 95 -0.64 -10.56 7.23
N ASP A 96 0.11 -9.81 8.01
CA ASP A 96 -0.01 -8.35 8.05
C ASP A 96 0.62 -7.70 6.81
N PHE A 97 -0.22 -7.31 5.85
CA PHE A 97 0.14 -6.57 4.65
C PHE A 97 -0.25 -5.09 4.70
N ASP A 98 -0.63 -4.60 5.87
CA ASP A 98 -1.07 -3.21 6.05
C ASP A 98 0.13 -2.26 6.13
N LEU A 99 0.00 -1.08 5.56
CA LEU A 99 1.11 -0.14 5.54
C LEU A 99 1.04 0.81 6.71
N ARG A 100 2.22 1.04 7.28
CA ARG A 100 2.53 2.11 8.24
C ARG A 100 3.57 2.96 7.54
N LEU A 101 3.18 4.13 7.06
CA LEU A 101 4.01 4.98 6.23
C LEU A 101 5.27 5.43 6.96
N GLY A 102 5.18 5.63 8.28
CA GLY A 102 6.32 5.93 9.14
C GLY A 102 7.41 4.84 9.15
N ASP A 103 7.06 3.60 8.83
CA ASP A 103 7.98 2.46 8.81
C ASP A 103 8.64 2.26 7.44
N ILE A 104 8.18 2.96 6.40
CA ILE A 104 8.72 2.86 5.05
C ILE A 104 9.92 3.82 4.92
N GLN A 105 11.07 3.29 4.51
CA GLN A 105 12.27 4.06 4.21
C GLN A 105 12.20 4.66 2.80
N GLN A 106 11.87 3.85 1.80
CA GLN A 106 11.77 4.26 0.41
C GLN A 106 10.90 3.32 -0.40
N VAL A 107 10.44 3.81 -1.55
CA VAL A 107 9.61 3.06 -2.50
C VAL A 107 10.41 2.84 -3.77
N MET A 108 10.70 1.59 -4.12
CA MET A 108 11.37 1.26 -5.37
C MET A 108 10.35 0.87 -6.44
N VAL A 109 10.51 1.42 -7.64
CA VAL A 109 9.63 1.17 -8.78
C VAL A 109 10.43 0.93 -10.05
N ALA A 110 9.94 0.05 -10.92
CA ALA A 110 10.41 0.00 -12.30
C ALA A 110 9.40 0.72 -13.21
N LYS A 111 9.90 1.37 -14.27
CA LYS A 111 9.13 2.27 -15.14
C LYS A 111 7.99 1.57 -15.90
N GLU A 112 8.24 0.38 -16.42
CA GLU A 112 7.32 -0.30 -17.35
C GLU A 112 6.48 -1.43 -16.74
N ASN A 113 6.61 -1.72 -15.45
CA ASN A 113 5.86 -2.79 -14.80
C ASN A 113 4.82 -2.28 -13.80
N THR A 114 3.97 -3.17 -13.30
CA THR A 114 2.99 -2.89 -12.25
C THR A 114 3.51 -3.19 -10.84
N LEU A 115 4.81 -3.45 -10.68
CA LEU A 115 5.42 -3.78 -9.40
C LEU A 115 5.91 -2.52 -8.67
N VAL A 116 5.81 -2.58 -7.35
CA VAL A 116 6.37 -1.63 -6.39
C VAL A 116 6.99 -2.46 -5.26
N VAL A 117 8.16 -2.04 -4.78
CA VAL A 117 8.80 -2.61 -3.59
C VAL A 117 8.86 -1.52 -2.52
N LEU A 118 8.27 -1.79 -1.36
CA LEU A 118 8.31 -0.95 -0.18
C LEU A 118 9.44 -1.41 0.71
N ILE A 119 10.51 -0.62 0.75
CA ILE A 119 11.67 -0.84 1.59
C ILE A 119 11.35 -0.30 2.97
N HIS A 120 11.29 -1.18 3.96
CA HIS A 120 11.01 -0.82 5.36
C HIS A 120 12.31 -0.45 6.08
N LYS A 121 12.21 0.43 7.08
CA LYS A 121 13.30 0.77 7.98
C LYS A 121 13.68 -0.45 8.81
N GLU A 122 14.98 -0.68 8.99
CA GLU A 122 15.49 -1.76 9.82
C GLU A 122 14.95 -1.65 11.26
N GLY A 123 14.48 -2.77 11.83
CA GLY A 123 13.97 -2.84 13.20
C GLY A 123 12.57 -2.25 13.44
N ASN A 124 11.90 -1.73 12.40
CA ASN A 124 10.52 -1.21 12.48
C ASN A 124 9.48 -2.14 11.84
N ASP A 125 9.82 -3.42 11.70
CA ASP A 125 8.85 -4.45 11.36
C ASP A 125 7.81 -4.50 12.49
N GLY A 126 6.53 -4.36 12.13
CA GLY A 126 5.43 -4.26 13.09
C GLY A 126 5.41 -5.39 14.13
N PRO A 127 4.68 -5.21 15.25
CA PRO A 127 4.73 -6.12 16.40
C PRO A 127 4.37 -7.58 16.10
N ASP A 128 3.74 -7.86 14.94
CA ASP A 128 3.06 -9.13 14.73
C ASP A 128 3.85 -10.25 14.06
N GLN A 129 5.03 -10.05 13.43
CA GLN A 129 5.83 -11.17 12.88
C GLN A 129 7.35 -10.88 12.90
N GLU A 130 8.18 -11.93 12.98
CA GLU A 130 9.63 -11.88 12.67
C GLU A 130 9.89 -11.00 11.45
N GLN A 131 11.06 -10.32 11.38
CA GLN A 131 11.46 -9.34 10.35
C GLN A 131 10.56 -9.35 9.10
N ARG A 132 9.44 -8.62 9.16
CA ARG A 132 8.42 -8.50 8.10
C ARG A 132 9.08 -8.29 6.74
N GLY A 133 10.14 -7.48 6.77
CA GLY A 133 11.00 -7.24 5.63
C GLY A 133 10.30 -6.41 4.57
N HIS A 134 10.87 -6.38 3.37
CA HIS A 134 10.34 -5.57 2.29
C HIS A 134 9.06 -6.18 1.70
N ILE A 135 8.10 -5.32 1.38
CA ILE A 135 6.86 -5.72 0.73
C ILE A 135 6.99 -5.47 -0.76
N MET A 136 6.68 -6.47 -1.57
CA MET A 136 6.49 -6.31 -3.00
C MET A 136 5.00 -6.40 -3.33
N ALA A 137 4.48 -5.35 -3.94
CA ALA A 137 3.10 -5.27 -4.38
C ALA A 137 3.03 -5.17 -5.91
N GLN A 138 2.25 -6.04 -6.52
CA GLN A 138 1.90 -5.98 -7.92
C GLN A 138 0.50 -5.38 -8.05
N PHE A 139 0.37 -4.26 -8.74
CA PHE A 139 -0.92 -3.64 -9.01
C PHE A 139 -1.63 -4.32 -10.18
N LYS A 140 -2.96 -4.37 -10.13
CA LYS A 140 -3.77 -4.92 -11.24
C LYS A 140 -3.65 -4.08 -12.52
N ARG A 141 -3.41 -2.77 -12.40
CA ARG A 141 -3.33 -1.82 -13.53
C ARG A 141 -2.24 -0.77 -13.29
N ARG A 142 -1.57 -0.32 -14.36
CA ARG A 142 -0.54 0.73 -14.32
C ARG A 142 -1.06 2.04 -13.74
N ARG A 143 -2.26 2.48 -14.12
CA ARG A 143 -2.90 3.68 -13.59
C ARG A 143 -3.08 3.63 -12.06
N THR A 144 -3.42 2.45 -11.52
CA THR A 144 -3.64 2.27 -10.08
C THR A 144 -2.31 2.39 -9.32
N LYS A 145 -1.23 1.83 -9.88
CA LYS A 145 0.14 2.04 -9.39
C LYS A 145 0.50 3.54 -9.39
N LYS A 146 0.29 4.26 -10.50
CA LYS A 146 0.60 5.70 -10.58
C LYS A 146 -0.13 6.50 -9.48
N ARG A 147 -1.43 6.26 -9.31
CA ARG A 147 -2.24 6.86 -8.24
C ARG A 147 -1.69 6.59 -6.85
N PHE A 148 -1.33 5.35 -6.57
CA PHE A 148 -0.74 4.96 -5.28
C PHE A 148 0.60 5.68 -5.05
N LEU A 149 1.46 5.72 -6.05
CA LEU A 149 2.76 6.39 -5.95
C LEU A 149 2.61 7.90 -5.78
N HIS A 150 1.71 8.54 -6.52
CA HIS A 150 1.38 9.96 -6.32
C HIS A 150 0.86 10.24 -4.91
N PHE A 151 0.03 9.34 -4.37
CA PHE A 151 -0.41 9.43 -2.98
C PHE A 151 0.78 9.35 -2.00
N LEU A 152 1.66 8.36 -2.13
CA LEU A 152 2.83 8.22 -1.27
C LEU A 152 3.78 9.43 -1.35
N GLN A 153 3.96 9.98 -2.56
CA GLN A 153 4.76 11.19 -2.77
C GLN A 153 4.16 12.39 -2.02
N LYS A 154 2.83 12.55 -2.03
CA LYS A 154 2.12 13.57 -1.25
C LYS A 154 2.26 13.39 0.27
N GLN A 155 2.45 12.15 0.72
CA GLN A 155 2.76 11.86 2.13
C GLN A 155 4.25 12.02 2.47
N GLY A 156 5.08 12.49 1.52
CA GLY A 156 6.50 12.76 1.74
C GLY A 156 7.42 11.55 1.61
N LEU A 157 6.94 10.41 1.08
CA LEU A 157 7.81 9.25 0.85
C LEU A 157 8.69 9.43 -0.39
N THR A 158 9.95 9.02 -0.27
CA THR A 158 10.90 8.99 -1.37
C THR A 158 10.61 7.84 -2.32
N ILE A 159 10.43 8.17 -3.61
CA ILE A 159 10.22 7.19 -4.68
C ILE A 159 11.47 7.14 -5.56
N MET A 160 12.05 5.95 -5.64
CA MET A 160 13.24 5.66 -6.45
C MET A 160 12.85 4.80 -7.65
N GLN A 161 13.19 5.27 -8.84
CA GLN A 161 13.09 4.49 -10.06
C GLN A 161 14.36 3.67 -10.22
N SER A 162 14.22 2.35 -10.37
CA SER A 162 15.30 1.50 -10.84
C SER A 162 15.40 1.62 -12.37
N ASP A 163 16.59 1.90 -12.88
CA ASP A 163 16.87 1.73 -14.31
C ASP A 163 16.81 0.23 -14.69
N PRO A 164 16.52 -0.10 -15.97
CA PRO A 164 16.48 -1.48 -16.46
C PRO A 164 17.76 -2.29 -16.21
#